data_AF-A0A820BXI5-F1
#
_entry.id   AF-A0A820BXI5-F1
#
_cell.length_a   1.000
_cell.length_b   1.000
_cell.length_c   1.000
_cell.angle_alpha   90.00
_cell.angle_beta   90.00
_cell.angle_gamma   90.00
#
_symmetry.space_group_name_H-M   'P 1'
#
loop_
_entity.id
_entity.type
_entity.pdbx_description
1 polymer ?
#
loop_
_entity_poly.entity_id
_entity_poly.type
_entity_poly.pdbx_seq_one_letter_code
_entity_poly.pdbx_strand_id
1 'polypeptide(L)' 'YGYTCQCLPGFTGDMCEINIDDCITQPCRRGQCIDKVNGFICTCYAGSDGVLCAVS' A
#
# COMPACT_ATOMS: atom_id res chain seq x y z
N TYR A 1 -16.74 21.74 21.56
CA TYR A 1 -17.04 20.39 21.08
C TYR A 1 -16.03 20.03 20.02
N GLY A 2 -15.23 18.99 20.25
CA GLY A 2 -14.36 18.42 19.21
C GLY A 2 -15.07 17.20 18.61
N TYR A 3 -15.02 17.05 17.29
CA TYR A 3 -15.42 15.83 16.62
C TYR A 3 -14.15 15.08 16.19
N THR A 4 -14.19 13.75 16.25
CA THR A 4 -13.12 12.89 15.77
C THR A 4 -13.71 11.89 14.78
N CYS A 5 -13.09 11.75 13.62
CA CYS A 5 -13.48 10.77 12.62
C CYS A 5 -12.89 9.40 12.97
N GLN A 6 -13.71 8.34 12.85
CA GLN A 6 -13.21 6.97 12.82
C GLN A 6 -12.93 6.60 11.37
N CYS A 7 -11.65 6.38 11.06
CA CYS A 7 -11.24 6.05 9.71
C CYS A 7 -11.50 4.59 9.37
N LEU A 8 -11.89 4.36 8.11
CA LEU A 8 -11.91 3.02 7.54
C LEU A 8 -10.48 2.47 7.44
N PRO A 9 -10.30 1.14 7.39
CA PRO A 9 -8.98 0.55 7.17
C PRO A 9 -8.30 1.12 5.93
N GLY A 10 -7.02 1.44 6.04
CA GLY A 10 -6.22 2.07 4.99
C GLY A 10 -6.25 3.60 4.96
N PHE A 11 -7.04 4.28 5.80
CA PHE A 11 -7.07 5.75 5.85
C PHE A 11 -6.58 6.34 7.17
N THR A 12 -6.06 7.56 7.10
CA THR A 12 -5.60 8.37 8.24
C THR A 12 -5.85 9.87 7.98
N GLY A 13 -5.43 10.72 8.92
CA GLY A 13 -5.72 12.17 8.92
C GLY A 13 -6.93 12.52 9.78
N ASP A 14 -7.08 13.82 10.09
CA ASP A 14 -8.13 14.30 10.98
C ASP A 14 -9.54 14.07 10.39
N MET A 15 -9.63 14.03 9.06
CA MET A 15 -10.85 13.80 8.29
C MET A 15 -10.82 12.48 7.50
N CYS A 16 -9.85 11.59 7.78
CA CYS A 16 -9.64 10.34 7.05
C CYS A 16 -9.38 10.56 5.54
N GLU A 17 -8.77 11.69 5.19
CA GLU A 17 -8.50 12.14 3.82
C GLU A 17 -7.21 11.56 3.23
N ILE A 18 -6.37 10.95 4.07
CA ILE A 18 -5.05 10.46 3.69
C ILE A 18 -5.13 8.95 3.50
N ASN A 19 -4.83 8.45 2.29
CA ASN A 19 -4.56 7.02 2.09
C ASN A 19 -3.21 6.69 2.74
N ILE A 20 -3.17 5.64 3.55
CA ILE A 20 -1.93 5.15 4.14
C ILE A 20 -1.09 4.57 3.00
N ASP A 21 0.15 5.03 2.86
CA ASP A 21 1.06 4.52 1.85
C ASP A 21 1.60 3.14 2.25
N ASP A 22 1.00 2.11 1.66
CA ASP A 22 1.34 0.71 1.91
C ASP A 22 2.69 0.31 1.25
N CYS A 23 3.26 1.17 0.41
CA CYS A 23 4.55 0.96 -0.24
C CYS A 23 5.75 1.42 0.59
N ILE A 24 5.56 2.13 1.71
CA ILE A 24 6.65 2.61 2.59
C ILE A 24 7.58 1.48 3.03
N THR A 25 7.02 0.29 3.28
CA THR A 25 7.79 -0.89 3.73
C THR A 25 8.57 -1.57 2.60
N GLN A 26 8.42 -1.09 1.36
CA GLN A 26 9.03 -1.65 0.14
C GLN A 26 8.76 -3.16 0.01
N PRO A 27 7.49 -3.58 -0.05
CA PRO A 27 7.15 -5.01 -0.02
C PRO A 27 7.54 -5.77 -1.28
N CYS A 28 7.66 -5.08 -2.42
CA CYS A 28 8.03 -5.68 -3.71
C CYS A 28 9.54 -5.89 -3.79
N ARG A 29 9.99 -7.14 -4.03
CA ARG A 29 11.42 -7.46 -4.11
C ARG A 29 12.05 -7.00 -5.43
N ARG A 30 11.40 -7.30 -6.54
CA ARG A 30 11.89 -7.01 -7.91
C ARG A 30 10.77 -6.44 -8.77
N GLY A 31 10.13 -5.39 -8.27
CA GLY A 31 9.04 -4.76 -8.98
C GLY A 31 8.74 -3.38 -8.43
N GLN A 32 7.86 -2.67 -9.12
CA GLN A 32 7.35 -1.39 -8.64
C GLN A 32 6.14 -1.65 -7.74
N CYS A 33 6.17 -1.03 -6.55
CA CYS A 33 5.02 -1.03 -5.65
C CYS A 33 4.01 0.02 -6.10
N ILE A 34 2.74 -0.37 -6.12
CA ILE A 34 1.61 0.51 -6.39
C ILE A 34 0.73 0.51 -5.15
N ASP A 35 0.67 1.68 -4.50
CA ASP A 35 -0.17 1.94 -3.35
C ASP A 35 -1.65 1.72 -3.69
N LYS A 36 -2.39 1.14 -2.76
CA LYS A 36 -3.84 0.92 -2.84
C LYS A 36 -4.47 1.29 -1.49
N VAL A 37 -5.79 1.28 -1.46
CA VAL A 37 -6.49 1.42 -0.18
C VAL A 37 -6.34 0.11 0.58
N ASN A 38 -5.72 0.18 1.76
CA ASN A 38 -5.57 -0.95 2.67
C ASN A 38 -4.82 -2.14 2.03
N GLY A 39 -3.76 -1.84 1.29
CA GLY A 39 -2.87 -2.81 0.67
C GLY A 39 -2.05 -2.23 -0.48
N PHE A 40 -1.31 -3.10 -1.17
CA PHE A 40 -0.49 -2.74 -2.31
C PHE A 40 -0.57 -3.81 -3.41
N ILE A 41 -0.09 -3.46 -4.61
CA ILE A 41 0.15 -4.42 -5.69
C ILE A 41 1.58 -4.23 -6.20
N CYS A 42 2.28 -5.32 -6.52
CA CYS A 42 3.58 -5.28 -7.17
C CYS A 42 3.45 -5.50 -8.68
N THR A 43 4.06 -4.63 -9.48
CA THR A 43 4.28 -4.87 -10.92
C THR A 43 5.70 -5.39 -11.12
N CYS A 44 5.80 -6.66 -11.48
CA CYS A 44 7.08 -7.37 -11.52
C CYS A 44 7.93 -6.99 -12.72
N TYR A 45 9.24 -6.87 -12.50
CA TYR A 45 10.21 -6.76 -13.58
C TYR A 45 10.41 -8.12 -14.25
N ALA A 46 10.96 -8.10 -15.46
CA ALA A 46 11.20 -9.31 -16.24
C ALA A 46 12.03 -10.36 -15.44
N GLY A 47 11.57 -11.61 -15.46
CA GLY A 47 12.20 -12.71 -14.73
C GLY A 47 11.83 -12.80 -13.25
N SER A 48 10.74 -12.15 -12.82
CA SER A 48 10.16 -12.30 -11.48
C SER A 48 8.64 -12.43 -11.54
N ASP A 49 8.06 -13.11 -10.56
CA ASP A 49 6.64 -13.41 -10.50
C ASP A 49 6.12 -13.58 -9.06
N GLY A 50 4.82 -13.82 -8.94
CA GLY A 50 4.12 -13.91 -7.65
C GLY A 50 3.84 -12.55 -7.00
N VAL A 51 3.18 -12.60 -5.83
CA VAL A 51 2.63 -11.40 -5.15
C VAL A 51 3.72 -10.39 -4.77
N LEU A 52 4.92 -10.85 -4.42
CA LEU A 52 6.03 -10.00 -3.99
C LEU A 52 7.11 -9.83 -5.07
N CYS A 53 6.85 -10.28 -6.30
CA CYS A 53 7.83 -10.35 -7.39
C CYS A 53 9.11 -11.06 -6.92
N ALA A 54 8.93 -12.24 -6.36
CA ALA A 54 10.04 -13.12 -6.04
C ALA A 54 10.59 -13.73 -7.34
N VAL A 55 11.83 -14.21 -7.30
CA VAL A 55 12.36 -15.03 -8.38
C VAL A 55 11.79 -16.43 -8.20
N SER A 56 11.21 -16.99 -9.27
CA SER A 56 11.01 -18.43 -9.41
C SER A 56 12.35 -19.16 -9.60
#